data_AF-A0A4R0FM24-F1
#
_entry.id   AF-A0A4R0FM24-F1
#
_cell.length_a   1.000
_cell.length_b   1.000
_cell.length_c   1.000
_cell.angle_alpha   90.00
_cell.angle_beta   90.00
_cell.angle_gamma   90.00
#
_symmetry.space_group_name_H-M   'P 1'
#
loop_
_entity.id
_entity.type
_entity.pdbx_description
1 polymer ?
#
loop_
_entity_poly.entity_id
_entity_poly.type
_entity_poly.pdbx_seq_one_letter_code
_entity_poly.pdbx_strand_id
1 'polypeptide(L)'
;MFDSSQFTFFLIGCIASLALLTIVFQQLFKPRQKFFPKRVITHFESKMFIRLKETFPQHHLLAQVAFSALITNNNLKIRNKFNRKVTDFVLLNQKLEVVAIIELDDPSHIGKEQEDAERDAMLNEAGYQVYRYTDIPSADRLRRDILN
;
A
#
# COMPACT_ATOMS: atom_id res chain seq x y z
N MET A 1 40.01 -14.84 56.91
CA MET A 1 40.31 -13.65 56.08
C MET A 1 40.21 -14.12 54.64
N PHE A 2 39.29 -13.58 53.85
CA PHE A 2 39.21 -13.97 52.44
C PHE A 2 40.50 -13.58 51.74
N ASP A 3 41.07 -14.48 50.96
CA ASP A 3 42.22 -14.16 50.13
C ASP A 3 41.78 -13.20 49.01
N SER A 4 42.65 -12.27 48.61
CA SER A 4 42.29 -11.18 47.68
C SER A 4 41.71 -11.72 46.36
N SER A 5 42.23 -12.86 45.91
CA SER A 5 41.74 -13.60 44.74
C SER A 5 40.29 -14.08 44.90
N GLN A 6 39.91 -14.67 46.05
CA GLN A 6 38.55 -15.17 46.29
C GLN A 6 37.51 -14.05 46.27
N PHE A 7 37.85 -12.88 46.83
CA PHE A 7 36.97 -11.71 46.79
C PHE A 7 36.77 -11.18 45.35
N THR A 8 37.84 -11.16 44.53
CA THR A 8 37.72 -10.74 43.12
C THR A 8 36.85 -11.68 42.29
N PHE A 9 36.99 -13.00 42.46
CA PHE A 9 36.14 -13.97 41.74
C PHE A 9 34.66 -13.86 42.15
N PHE A 10 34.38 -13.62 43.44
CA PHE A 10 33.02 -13.39 43.92
C PHE A 10 32.40 -12.13 43.30
N LEU A 11 33.13 -11.02 43.26
CA LEU A 11 32.66 -9.77 42.66
C LEU A 11 32.32 -9.94 41.16
N ILE A 12 33.19 -10.63 40.41
CA ILE A 12 32.96 -10.94 38.99
C ILE A 12 31.69 -11.79 38.82
N GLY A 13 31.50 -12.80 39.66
CA GLY A 13 30.30 -13.64 39.65
C GLY A 13 29.00 -12.85 39.91
N CYS A 14 29.03 -11.91 40.86
CA CYS A 14 27.89 -11.03 41.14
C CYS A 14 27.57 -10.10 39.95
N ILE A 15 28.59 -9.48 39.35
CA ILE A 15 28.41 -8.60 38.19
C ILE A 15 27.86 -9.39 37.00
N ALA A 16 28.40 -10.58 36.73
CA ALA A 16 27.94 -11.45 35.65
C ALA A 16 26.47 -11.89 35.85
N SER A 17 26.11 -12.22 37.08
CA SER A 17 24.73 -12.62 37.43
C SER A 17 23.75 -11.46 37.30
N LEU A 18 24.13 -10.26 37.74
CA LEU A 18 23.31 -9.05 37.59
C LEU A 18 23.14 -8.69 36.11
N ALA A 19 24.21 -8.76 35.31
CA ALA A 19 24.15 -8.55 33.88
C ALA A 19 23.19 -9.55 33.21
N LEU A 20 23.29 -10.84 33.54
CA LEU A 20 22.39 -11.87 33.00
C LEU A 20 20.92 -11.60 33.37
N LEU A 21 20.65 -11.25 34.62
CA LEU A 21 19.29 -10.90 35.08
C LEU A 21 18.73 -9.69 34.34
N THR A 22 19.52 -8.65 34.11
CA THR A 22 19.07 -7.48 33.35
C THR A 22 18.73 -7.81 31.90
N ILE A 23 19.50 -8.69 31.25
CA ILE A 23 19.23 -9.14 29.87
C ILE A 23 17.94 -9.95 29.80
N VAL A 24 17.73 -10.90 30.72
CA VAL A 24 16.50 -11.71 30.78
C VAL A 24 15.28 -10.83 31.06
N PHE A 25 15.39 -9.92 32.04
CA PHE A 25 14.32 -8.98 32.36
C PHE A 25 13.97 -8.11 31.14
N GLN A 26 14.97 -7.53 30.47
CA GLN A 26 14.75 -6.76 29.23
C GLN A 26 14.02 -7.57 28.14
N GLN A 27 14.31 -8.86 27.99
CA GLN A 27 13.63 -9.72 27.02
C GLN A 27 12.17 -10.01 27.38
N LEU A 28 11.84 -10.12 28.67
CA LEU A 28 10.46 -10.33 29.13
C LEU A 28 9.56 -9.10 28.93
N PHE A 29 10.14 -7.89 29.03
CA PHE A 29 9.40 -6.63 28.83
C PHE A 29 9.52 -6.07 27.41
N LYS A 30 10.19 -6.78 26.48
CA LYS A 30 10.20 -6.36 25.07
C LYS A 30 8.78 -6.45 24.52
N PRO A 31 8.22 -5.35 23.98
CA PRO A 31 6.90 -5.38 23.39
C PRO A 31 6.90 -6.35 22.20
N ARG A 32 5.92 -7.25 22.17
CA ARG A 32 5.75 -8.14 21.01
C ARG A 32 5.39 -7.31 19.79
N GLN A 33 6.15 -7.49 18.72
CA GLN A 33 5.86 -6.86 17.43
C GLN A 33 4.49 -7.35 16.94
N LYS A 34 3.54 -6.43 16.78
CA LYS A 34 2.17 -6.71 16.31
C LYS A 34 1.99 -6.51 14.81
N PHE A 35 2.90 -5.77 14.17
CA PHE A 35 2.75 -5.32 12.79
C PHE A 35 3.97 -5.73 11.95
N PHE A 36 3.68 -6.17 10.73
CA PHE A 36 4.67 -6.68 9.79
C PHE A 36 4.55 -5.94 8.46
N PRO A 37 5.67 -5.72 7.74
CA PRO A 37 5.62 -5.10 6.43
C PRO A 37 4.91 -6.00 5.41
N LYS A 38 4.21 -5.39 4.46
CA LYS A 38 3.58 -6.04 3.31
C LYS A 38 4.02 -5.30 2.04
N ARG A 39 4.06 -6.00 0.90
CA ARG A 39 4.18 -5.33 -0.42
C ARG A 39 3.01 -4.36 -0.62
N VAL A 40 3.31 -3.18 -1.16
CA VAL A 40 2.31 -2.14 -1.42
C VAL A 40 1.38 -2.55 -2.57
N ILE A 41 1.95 -3.15 -3.62
CA ILE A 41 1.24 -3.60 -4.82
C ILE A 41 1.65 -5.03 -5.21
N THR A 42 0.81 -5.71 -5.99
CA THR A 42 1.07 -7.06 -6.51
C THR A 42 2.14 -7.07 -7.61
N HIS A 43 2.59 -8.26 -8.03
CA HIS A 43 3.56 -8.38 -9.11
C HIS A 43 2.97 -7.94 -10.46
N PHE A 44 1.69 -8.20 -10.70
CA PHE A 44 0.97 -7.78 -11.90
C PHE A 44 0.84 -6.24 -11.94
N GLU A 45 0.37 -5.64 -10.84
CA GLU A 45 0.36 -4.19 -10.65
C GLU A 45 1.75 -3.57 -10.84
N SER A 46 2.81 -4.21 -10.35
CA SER A 46 4.18 -3.71 -10.53
C SER A 46 4.58 -3.62 -12.00
N LYS A 47 4.18 -4.58 -12.84
CA LYS A 47 4.42 -4.54 -14.29
C LYS A 47 3.65 -3.41 -14.95
N MET A 48 2.39 -3.23 -14.56
CA MET A 48 1.56 -2.13 -15.06
C MET A 48 2.12 -0.78 -14.66
N PHE A 49 2.55 -0.62 -13.40
CA PHE A 49 3.14 0.61 -12.89
C PHE A 49 4.36 1.03 -13.70
N ILE A 50 5.28 0.10 -13.98
CA ILE A 50 6.45 0.35 -14.82
C ILE A 50 6.00 0.76 -16.22
N ARG A 51 5.08 0.02 -16.84
CA ARG A 51 4.56 0.32 -18.17
C ARG A 51 3.91 1.70 -18.26
N LEU A 52 3.08 2.08 -17.31
CA LEU A 52 2.44 3.40 -17.24
C LEU A 52 3.48 4.51 -17.09
N LYS A 53 4.46 4.33 -16.21
CA LYS A 53 5.53 5.30 -15.98
C LYS A 53 6.40 5.52 -17.22
N GLU A 54 6.73 4.46 -17.94
CA GLU A 54 7.45 4.54 -19.22
C GLU A 54 6.60 5.20 -20.32
N THR A 55 5.30 4.94 -20.33
CA THR A 55 4.38 5.46 -21.35
C THR A 55 4.09 6.95 -21.17
N PHE A 56 3.99 7.39 -19.91
CA PHE A 56 3.62 8.76 -19.52
C PHE A 56 4.71 9.42 -18.65
N PRO A 57 5.92 9.65 -19.17
CA PRO A 57 7.04 10.17 -18.36
C PRO A 57 6.81 11.60 -17.85
N GLN A 58 5.90 12.34 -18.48
CA GLN A 58 5.49 13.71 -18.11
C GLN A 58 4.21 13.71 -17.26
N HIS A 59 3.84 12.61 -16.64
CA HIS A 59 2.70 12.53 -15.73
C HIS A 59 3.14 11.99 -14.38
N HIS A 60 2.37 12.28 -13.34
CA HIS A 60 2.56 11.65 -12.03
C HIS A 60 1.66 10.42 -11.93
N LEU A 61 2.20 9.34 -11.40
CA LEU A 61 1.47 8.10 -11.20
C LEU A 61 1.39 7.79 -9.71
N LEU A 62 0.17 7.75 -9.19
CA LEU A 62 -0.12 7.31 -7.83
C LEU A 62 -0.64 5.87 -7.86
N ALA A 63 -0.23 5.05 -6.91
CA ALA A 63 -0.72 3.68 -6.75
C ALA A 63 -1.54 3.57 -5.46
N GLN A 64 -2.56 2.70 -5.47
CA GLN A 64 -3.39 2.41 -4.30
C GLN A 64 -4.05 3.67 -3.71
N VAL A 65 -4.74 4.45 -4.55
CA VAL A 65 -5.39 5.70 -4.13
C VAL A 65 -6.80 5.43 -3.60
N ALA A 66 -7.06 5.83 -2.35
CA ALA A 66 -8.37 5.68 -1.73
C ALA A 66 -9.43 6.50 -2.47
N PHE A 67 -10.63 5.94 -2.64
CA PHE A 67 -11.76 6.63 -3.27
C PHE A 67 -12.11 7.93 -2.53
N SER A 68 -11.94 7.97 -1.20
CA SER A 68 -12.20 9.16 -0.38
C SER A 68 -11.24 10.33 -0.66
N ALA A 69 -10.14 10.11 -1.38
CA ALA A 69 -9.27 11.17 -1.89
C ALA A 69 -9.71 11.71 -3.27
N LEU A 70 -10.58 10.98 -3.97
CA LEU A 70 -11.04 11.28 -5.32
C LEU A 70 -12.47 11.83 -5.34
N ILE A 71 -13.35 11.26 -4.52
CA ILE A 71 -14.78 11.57 -4.50
C ILE A 71 -15.27 11.85 -3.07
N THR A 72 -16.35 12.63 -2.97
CA THR A 72 -17.00 12.95 -1.69
C THR A 72 -18.51 12.98 -1.83
N ASN A 73 -19.22 12.91 -0.71
CA ASN A 73 -20.66 13.08 -0.65
C ASN A 73 -21.05 13.60 0.75
N ASN A 74 -22.03 14.50 0.82
CA ASN A 74 -22.51 15.06 2.08
C ASN A 74 -23.29 14.03 2.93
N ASN A 75 -23.82 12.98 2.32
CA ASN A 75 -24.51 11.91 3.01
C ASN A 75 -23.53 10.84 3.49
N LEU A 76 -23.41 10.68 4.81
CA LEU A 76 -22.50 9.71 5.43
C LEU A 76 -22.79 8.26 5.01
N LYS A 77 -24.06 7.90 4.77
CA LYS A 77 -24.43 6.55 4.30
C LYS A 77 -23.87 6.28 2.90
N ILE A 78 -23.88 7.28 2.02
CA ILE A 78 -23.29 7.18 0.68
C ILE A 78 -21.77 7.13 0.78
N ARG A 79 -21.18 8.01 1.60
CA ARG A 79 -19.73 8.04 1.84
C ARG A 79 -19.17 6.69 2.32
N ASN A 80 -19.92 5.99 3.18
CA ASN A 80 -19.56 4.65 3.65
C ASN A 80 -19.49 3.60 2.53
N LYS A 81 -20.16 3.80 1.39
CA LYS A 81 -20.07 2.88 0.25
C LYS A 81 -18.66 2.86 -0.37
N PHE A 82 -17.91 3.96 -0.31
CA PHE A 82 -16.59 4.06 -0.93
C PHE A 82 -15.42 4.26 0.03
N ASN A 83 -15.65 4.52 1.32
CA ASN A 83 -14.58 4.80 2.30
C ASN A 83 -13.51 3.71 2.45
N ARG A 84 -13.83 2.46 2.07
CA ARG A 84 -12.90 1.32 2.13
C ARG A 84 -12.37 0.92 0.75
N LYS A 85 -12.78 1.63 -0.30
CA LYS A 85 -12.40 1.35 -1.69
C LYS A 85 -11.12 2.11 -2.04
N VAL A 86 -10.30 1.44 -2.83
CA VAL A 86 -8.99 1.90 -3.29
C VAL A 86 -8.89 1.54 -4.77
N THR A 87 -8.42 2.49 -5.59
CA THR A 87 -8.09 2.30 -7.01
C THR A 87 -6.68 1.78 -7.16
N ASP A 88 -6.39 1.01 -8.21
CA ASP A 88 -5.04 0.52 -8.45
C ASP A 88 -4.07 1.64 -8.80
N PHE A 89 -4.43 2.50 -9.78
CA PHE A 89 -3.63 3.65 -10.14
C PHE A 89 -4.44 4.90 -10.50
N VAL A 90 -3.84 6.06 -10.27
CA VAL A 90 -4.34 7.36 -10.71
C VAL A 90 -3.22 8.09 -11.44
N LEU A 91 -3.50 8.46 -12.68
CA LEU A 91 -2.61 9.27 -13.51
C LEU A 91 -2.97 10.75 -13.35
N LEU A 92 -1.98 11.56 -13.00
CA LEU A 92 -2.13 13.01 -12.84
C LEU A 92 -1.29 13.75 -13.88
N ASN A 93 -1.79 14.91 -14.32
CA ASN A 93 -0.99 15.83 -15.13
C ASN A 93 0.04 16.59 -14.26
N GLN A 94 0.83 17.47 -14.88
CA GLN A 94 1.85 18.28 -14.19
C GLN A 94 1.27 19.27 -13.14
N LYS A 95 -0.03 19.56 -13.19
CA LYS A 95 -0.73 20.39 -12.19
C LYS A 95 -1.33 19.56 -11.06
N LEU A 96 -1.06 18.24 -11.03
CA LEU A 96 -1.63 17.27 -10.09
C LEU A 96 -3.15 17.09 -10.23
N GLU A 97 -3.71 17.39 -11.40
CA GLU A 97 -5.11 17.13 -11.73
C GLU A 97 -5.25 15.70 -12.28
N VAL A 98 -6.33 15.01 -11.90
CA VAL A 98 -6.60 13.64 -12.35
C VAL A 98 -6.90 13.62 -13.84
N VAL A 99 -6.14 12.84 -14.60
CA VAL A 99 -6.33 12.60 -16.03
C VAL A 99 -7.10 11.29 -16.25
N ALA A 100 -6.71 10.25 -15.53
CA ALA A 100 -7.29 8.92 -15.68
C ALA A 100 -7.18 8.13 -14.37
N ILE A 101 -8.18 7.30 -14.12
CA ILE A 101 -8.12 6.23 -13.12
C ILE A 101 -7.91 4.92 -13.88
N ILE A 102 -6.96 4.11 -13.43
CA ILE A 102 -6.64 2.83 -14.04
C ILE A 102 -6.87 1.73 -13.03
N GLU A 103 -7.73 0.78 -13.37
CA GLU A 103 -8.03 -0.41 -12.57
C GLU A 103 -7.52 -1.66 -13.32
N LEU A 104 -7.03 -2.64 -12.57
CA LEU A 104 -6.58 -3.92 -13.08
C LEU A 104 -7.56 -5.00 -12.69
N ASP A 105 -7.92 -5.85 -13.65
CA ASP A 105 -8.83 -6.96 -13.41
C ASP A 105 -8.10 -8.29 -13.59
N ASP A 106 -8.38 -9.23 -12.69
CA ASP A 106 -7.90 -10.60 -12.82
C ASP A 106 -8.97 -11.40 -13.56
N PRO A 107 -8.67 -11.99 -14.74
CA PRO A 107 -9.64 -12.76 -15.51
C PRO A 107 -10.22 -13.98 -14.76
N SER A 108 -9.71 -14.33 -13.57
CA SER A 108 -10.27 -15.36 -12.70
C SER A 108 -11.46 -14.91 -11.83
N HIS A 109 -11.87 -13.63 -11.85
CA HIS A 109 -12.94 -13.10 -11.01
C HIS A 109 -14.37 -13.24 -11.57
N ILE A 110 -14.83 -14.49 -11.72
CA ILE A 110 -16.25 -14.76 -11.99
C ILE A 110 -17.09 -14.35 -10.77
N GLY A 111 -18.06 -13.44 -10.96
CA GLY A 111 -19.05 -13.06 -9.94
C GLY A 111 -18.83 -11.74 -9.20
N LYS A 112 -17.83 -10.93 -9.59
CA LYS A 112 -17.60 -9.57 -9.04
C LYS A 112 -17.96 -8.42 -9.99
N GLU A 113 -18.41 -8.74 -11.20
CA GLU A 113 -18.71 -7.78 -12.26
C GLU A 113 -19.65 -6.65 -11.81
N GLN A 114 -20.65 -6.97 -10.98
CA GLN A 114 -21.60 -5.96 -10.48
C GLN A 114 -20.95 -5.00 -9.48
N GLU A 115 -20.05 -5.49 -8.62
CA GLU A 115 -19.31 -4.62 -7.68
C GLU A 115 -18.34 -3.72 -8.45
N ASP A 116 -17.67 -4.25 -9.46
CA ASP A 116 -16.79 -3.49 -10.34
C ASP A 116 -17.56 -2.42 -11.14
N ALA A 117 -18.72 -2.76 -11.68
CA ALA A 117 -19.59 -1.80 -12.36
C ALA A 117 -20.05 -0.68 -11.41
N GLU A 118 -20.39 -0.99 -10.16
CA GLU A 118 -20.74 0.02 -9.16
C GLU A 118 -19.56 0.93 -8.81
N ARG A 119 -18.35 0.38 -8.73
CA ARG A 119 -17.12 1.17 -8.48
C ARG A 119 -16.88 2.17 -9.60
N ASP A 120 -16.91 1.68 -10.83
CA ASP A 120 -16.65 2.50 -12.02
C ASP A 120 -17.75 3.55 -12.16
N ALA A 121 -19.03 3.20 -11.90
CA ALA A 121 -20.14 4.14 -11.91
C ALA A 121 -19.95 5.30 -10.91
N MET A 122 -19.48 5.04 -9.69
CA MET A 122 -19.22 6.10 -8.70
C MET A 122 -18.15 7.09 -9.17
N LEU A 123 -17.10 6.61 -9.83
CA LEU A 123 -16.00 7.45 -10.32
C LEU A 123 -16.41 8.21 -11.59
N ASN A 124 -17.13 7.55 -12.49
CA ASN A 124 -17.68 8.17 -13.70
C ASN A 124 -18.72 9.25 -13.36
N GLU A 125 -19.59 9.02 -12.38
CA GLU A 125 -20.55 10.02 -11.89
C GLU A 125 -19.84 11.27 -11.33
N ALA A 126 -18.66 11.09 -10.73
CA ALA A 126 -17.83 12.19 -10.25
C ALA A 126 -17.02 12.89 -11.36
N GLY A 127 -17.14 12.44 -12.62
CA GLY A 127 -16.50 13.04 -13.79
C GLY A 127 -15.11 12.48 -14.11
N TYR A 128 -14.68 11.40 -13.48
CA TYR A 128 -13.41 10.74 -13.82
C TYR A 128 -13.58 9.77 -14.98
N GLN A 129 -12.52 9.61 -15.78
CA GLN A 129 -12.42 8.56 -16.79
C GLN A 129 -11.73 7.33 -16.19
N VAL A 130 -12.40 6.18 -16.22
CA VAL A 130 -11.88 4.91 -15.69
C VAL A 130 -11.50 3.98 -16.84
N TYR A 131 -10.26 3.49 -16.83
CA TYR A 131 -9.73 2.53 -17.80
C TYR A 131 -9.38 1.22 -17.10
N ARG A 132 -9.99 0.12 -17.56
CA ARG A 132 -9.78 -1.21 -16.99
C ARG A 132 -8.97 -2.09 -17.92
N TYR A 133 -7.96 -2.79 -17.38
CA TYR A 133 -7.13 -3.70 -18.15
C TYR A 133 -7.05 -5.09 -17.49
N THR A 134 -7.26 -6.13 -18.29
CA THR A 134 -7.10 -7.54 -17.90
C THR A 134 -5.71 -8.09 -18.22
N ASP A 135 -4.92 -7.31 -18.99
CA ASP A 135 -3.57 -7.62 -19.43
C ASP A 135 -2.64 -6.40 -19.23
N ILE A 136 -1.34 -6.53 -19.55
CA ILE A 136 -0.42 -5.39 -19.55
C ILE A 136 -0.36 -4.80 -20.98
N PRO A 137 -1.19 -3.78 -21.30
CA PRO A 137 -1.32 -3.25 -22.66
C PRO A 137 -0.02 -2.59 -23.14
N SER A 138 0.20 -2.58 -24.45
CA SER A 138 1.33 -1.86 -25.08
C SER A 138 1.27 -0.36 -24.80
N ALA A 139 2.43 0.30 -24.83
CA ALA A 139 2.52 1.74 -24.60
C ALA A 139 1.67 2.55 -25.61
N ASP A 140 1.57 2.09 -26.86
CA ASP A 140 0.76 2.76 -27.89
C ASP A 140 -0.74 2.59 -27.64
N ARG A 141 -1.18 1.42 -27.15
CA ARG A 141 -2.57 1.21 -26.73
C ARG A 141 -2.90 2.15 -25.57
N LEU A 142 -2.07 2.18 -24.54
CA LEU A 142 -2.25 3.08 -23.40
C LEU A 142 -2.36 4.56 -23.80
N ARG A 143 -1.48 5.03 -24.71
CA ARG A 143 -1.54 6.42 -25.20
C ARG A 143 -2.84 6.70 -25.94
N ARG A 144 -3.29 5.80 -26.81
CA ARG A 144 -4.57 5.95 -27.52
C ARG A 144 -5.76 5.90 -26.57
N ASP A 145 -5.73 5.04 -25.57
CA ASP A 145 -6.86 4.90 -24.67
C ASP A 145 -6.98 6.15 -23.77
N ILE A 146 -5.87 6.69 -23.26
CA ILE A 146 -5.88 7.73 -22.21
C ILE A 146 -5.76 9.17 -22.74
N LEU A 147 -5.09 9.41 -23.87
CA LEU A 147 -4.81 10.77 -24.38
C LEU A 147 -5.65 11.17 -25.61
N ASN A 148 -6.54 10.30 -26.09
CA ASN A 148 -7.43 10.61 -27.21
C ASN A 148 -8.66 11.42 -26.78
#